data_AF-A0A4Y2Q880-F1
#
_entry.id   AF-A0A4Y2Q880-F1
#
_cell.length_a   1.000
_cell.length_b   1.000
_cell.length_c   1.000
_cell.angle_alpha   90.00
_cell.angle_beta   90.00
_cell.angle_gamma   90.00
#
_symmetry.space_group_name_H-M   'P 1'
#
loop_
_entity.id
_entity.type
_entity.pdbx_description
1 polymer ?
#
loop_
_entity_poly.entity_id
_entity_poly.type
_entity_poly.pdbx_seq_one_letter_code
_entity_poly.pdbx_strand_id
1 'polypeptide(L)'
;MQQNYQDAMAMVRKFGKPDLFLTCTCNPSWFEVLNCMEGVQRPEDRPDIIIRVFNMKLKELLEGICKHGIFGTVLTYIYVIEFQKRDLPHAHILLTLDSESKIRTKDDIDKFVSAELPDPCTDLRLFQIVTKCMVHGPCGTININSPCMRDGQCCKSFPKQFKDDTEENVNDTLFIAEEPLNLSK
;
A
#
# COMPACT_ATOMS: atom_id res chain seq x y z
N MET A 1 19.22 -10.80 -12.94
CA MET A 1 19.10 -9.78 -11.88
C MET A 1 20.01 -8.58 -12.13
N GLN A 2 21.29 -8.76 -12.50
CA GLN A 2 22.22 -7.65 -12.77
C GLN A 2 21.79 -6.71 -13.90
N GLN A 3 21.27 -7.23 -15.02
CA GLN A 3 20.77 -6.40 -16.13
C GLN A 3 19.61 -5.50 -15.68
N ASN A 4 18.57 -6.06 -15.07
CA ASN A 4 17.42 -5.29 -14.59
C ASN A 4 17.83 -4.17 -13.61
N TYR A 5 18.82 -4.44 -12.75
CA TYR A 5 19.39 -3.42 -11.88
C TYR A 5 20.10 -2.32 -12.68
N GLN A 6 20.92 -2.68 -13.66
CA GLN A 6 21.60 -1.70 -14.53
C GLN A 6 20.60 -0.86 -15.32
N ASP A 7 19.54 -1.46 -15.84
CA ASP A 7 18.46 -0.76 -16.54
C ASP A 7 17.74 0.21 -15.61
N ALA A 8 17.39 -0.23 -14.40
CA ALA A 8 16.80 0.63 -13.38
C ALA A 8 17.70 1.82 -13.04
N MET A 9 19.00 1.58 -12.86
CA MET A 9 19.98 2.64 -12.60
C MET A 9 20.14 3.58 -13.80
N ALA A 10 20.05 3.08 -15.03
CA ALA A 10 20.08 3.92 -16.24
C ALA A 10 18.85 4.85 -16.31
N MET A 11 17.67 4.34 -15.94
CA MET A 11 16.46 5.14 -15.85
C MET A 11 16.58 6.23 -14.78
N VAL A 12 17.09 5.89 -13.58
CA VAL A 12 17.33 6.87 -12.50
C VAL A 12 18.36 7.92 -12.93
N ARG A 13 19.43 7.54 -13.65
CA ARG A 13 20.39 8.52 -14.19
C ARG A 13 19.78 9.46 -15.22
N LYS A 14 18.83 8.98 -16.02
CA LYS A 14 18.20 9.76 -17.10
C LYS A 14 17.08 10.67 -16.60
N PHE A 15 16.24 10.18 -15.70
CA PHE A 15 15.02 10.86 -15.26
C PHE A 15 15.09 11.42 -13.84
N GLY A 16 16.15 11.11 -13.11
CA GLY A 16 16.33 11.49 -11.70
C GLY A 16 15.86 10.42 -10.74
N LYS A 17 15.93 10.73 -9.43
CA LYS A 17 15.44 9.84 -8.39
C LYS A 17 13.91 9.65 -8.50
N PRO A 18 13.38 8.46 -8.14
CA PRO A 18 11.95 8.26 -8.01
C PRO A 18 11.33 9.19 -6.95
N ASP A 19 10.09 9.59 -7.16
CA ASP A 19 9.31 10.46 -6.26
C ASP A 19 8.34 9.67 -5.39
N LEU A 20 7.79 8.57 -5.92
CA LEU A 20 6.85 7.72 -5.20
C LEU A 20 7.34 6.27 -5.19
N PHE A 21 7.17 5.63 -4.03
CA PHE A 21 7.32 4.20 -3.84
C PHE A 21 5.97 3.61 -3.45
N LEU A 22 5.42 2.76 -4.31
CA LEU A 22 4.14 2.11 -4.11
C LEU A 22 4.34 0.61 -3.95
N THR A 23 3.50 0.00 -3.11
CA THR A 23 3.44 -1.44 -2.96
C THR A 23 2.05 -1.96 -3.30
N CYS A 24 1.97 -2.98 -4.14
CA CYS A 24 0.72 -3.70 -4.41
C CYS A 24 0.84 -5.13 -3.86
N THR A 25 0.06 -5.45 -2.84
CA THR A 25 0.06 -6.77 -2.20
C THR A 25 -1.15 -7.57 -2.64
N CYS A 26 -0.94 -8.83 -3.02
CA CYS A 26 -2.04 -9.74 -3.30
C CYS A 26 -2.89 -10.01 -2.06
N ASN A 27 -4.21 -9.99 -2.23
CA ASN A 27 -5.15 -10.41 -1.19
C ASN A 27 -5.90 -11.68 -1.65
N PRO A 28 -5.69 -12.83 -1.00
CA PRO A 28 -6.36 -14.08 -1.38
C PRO A 28 -7.88 -14.03 -1.13
N SER A 29 -8.37 -13.07 -0.35
CA SER A 29 -9.80 -12.85 -0.11
C SER A 29 -10.48 -11.95 -1.14
N TRP A 30 -9.80 -11.59 -2.23
CA TRP A 30 -10.47 -10.91 -3.35
C TRP A 30 -11.59 -11.76 -3.93
N PHE A 31 -12.72 -11.13 -4.25
CA PHE A 31 -13.90 -11.81 -4.75
C PHE A 31 -13.62 -12.57 -6.05
N GLU A 32 -12.79 -12.02 -6.92
CA GLU A 32 -12.34 -12.66 -8.17
C GLU A 32 -11.55 -13.94 -7.92
N VAL A 33 -10.82 -14.04 -6.80
CA VAL A 33 -10.14 -15.28 -6.39
C VAL A 33 -11.16 -16.27 -5.86
N LEU A 34 -11.98 -15.84 -4.91
CA LEU A 34 -12.94 -16.71 -4.21
C LEU A 34 -13.99 -17.31 -5.16
N ASN A 35 -14.43 -16.57 -6.18
CA ASN A 35 -15.39 -17.06 -7.18
C ASN A 35 -14.83 -18.17 -8.08
N CYS A 36 -13.50 -18.30 -8.16
CA CYS A 36 -12.87 -19.35 -8.94
C CYS A 36 -12.52 -20.58 -8.08
N MET A 37 -12.88 -20.59 -6.79
CA MET A 37 -12.69 -21.74 -5.91
C MET A 37 -13.84 -22.72 -6.06
N GLU A 38 -13.53 -24.01 -6.18
CA GLU A 38 -14.52 -25.07 -6.29
C GLU A 38 -14.50 -25.99 -5.06
N GLY A 39 -15.68 -26.31 -4.53
CA GLY A 39 -15.83 -27.22 -3.38
C GLY A 39 -15.10 -26.73 -2.14
N VAL A 40 -14.09 -27.48 -1.70
CA VAL A 40 -13.30 -27.20 -0.49
C VAL A 40 -11.91 -26.60 -0.80
N GLN A 41 -11.66 -26.22 -2.05
CA GLN A 41 -10.39 -25.57 -2.43
C GLN A 41 -10.20 -24.26 -1.69
N ARG A 42 -8.97 -24.01 -1.26
CA ARG A 42 -8.58 -22.73 -0.69
C ARG A 42 -7.69 -21.96 -1.68
N PRO A 43 -7.62 -20.63 -1.57
CA PRO A 43 -6.79 -19.82 -2.45
C PRO A 43 -5.32 -20.25 -2.49
N GLU A 44 -4.79 -20.76 -1.37
CA GLU A 44 -3.41 -21.25 -1.29
C GLU A 44 -3.17 -22.48 -2.16
N ASP A 45 -4.22 -23.24 -2.47
CA ASP A 45 -4.14 -24.45 -3.29
C ASP A 45 -4.17 -24.12 -4.81
N ARG A 46 -4.38 -22.85 -5.18
CA ARG A 46 -4.56 -22.38 -6.58
C ARG A 46 -3.69 -21.16 -6.93
N PRO A 47 -2.35 -21.30 -6.94
CA PRO A 47 -1.44 -20.21 -7.26
C PRO A 47 -1.64 -19.65 -8.68
N ASP A 48 -2.14 -20.46 -9.61
CA ASP A 48 -2.47 -20.04 -10.97
C ASP A 48 -3.58 -18.97 -11.00
N ILE A 49 -4.61 -19.12 -10.16
CA ILE A 49 -5.69 -18.12 -10.03
C ILE A 49 -5.15 -16.87 -9.35
N ILE A 50 -4.42 -17.04 -8.23
CA ILE A 50 -3.83 -15.94 -7.47
C ILE A 50 -2.98 -15.03 -8.38
N ILE A 51 -2.04 -15.61 -9.13
CA ILE A 51 -1.12 -14.86 -9.98
C ILE A 51 -1.89 -14.16 -11.11
N ARG A 52 -2.91 -14.80 -11.69
CA ARG A 52 -3.73 -14.19 -12.75
C ARG A 52 -4.54 -13.00 -12.25
N VAL A 53 -5.22 -13.15 -11.11
CA VAL A 53 -6.00 -12.06 -10.52
C VAL A 53 -5.08 -10.91 -10.10
N PHE A 54 -3.95 -11.22 -9.46
CA PHE A 54 -2.96 -10.21 -9.10
C PHE A 54 -2.45 -9.44 -10.32
N ASN A 55 -2.10 -10.11 -11.40
CA ASN A 55 -1.63 -9.47 -12.64
C ASN A 55 -2.72 -8.56 -13.26
N MET A 56 -4.00 -8.96 -13.20
CA MET A 56 -5.10 -8.10 -13.66
C MET A 56 -5.21 -6.83 -12.81
N LYS A 57 -5.18 -6.97 -11.48
CA LYS A 57 -5.23 -5.82 -10.55
C LYS A 57 -4.01 -4.90 -10.68
N LEU A 58 -2.82 -5.47 -10.86
CA LEU A 58 -1.60 -4.69 -11.07
C LEU A 58 -1.66 -3.89 -12.37
N LYS A 59 -2.17 -4.49 -13.46
CA LYS A 59 -2.35 -3.78 -14.73
C LYS A 59 -3.35 -2.64 -14.62
N GLU A 60 -4.49 -2.89 -13.96
CA GLU A 60 -5.50 -1.86 -13.69
C GLU A 60 -4.92 -0.70 -12.87
N LEU A 61 -4.14 -1.01 -11.83
CA LEU A 61 -3.42 -0.01 -11.04
C LEU A 61 -2.45 0.81 -11.89
N LEU A 62 -1.59 0.15 -12.69
CA LEU A 62 -0.63 0.83 -13.56
C LEU A 62 -1.32 1.68 -14.64
N GLU A 63 -2.47 1.25 -15.15
CA GLU A 63 -3.29 2.04 -16.08
C GLU A 63 -3.87 3.29 -15.41
N GLY A 64 -4.40 3.15 -14.20
CA GLY A 64 -4.80 4.28 -13.35
C GLY A 64 -3.68 5.30 -13.18
N ILE A 65 -2.50 4.82 -12.77
CA ILE A 65 -1.33 5.67 -12.52
C ILE A 65 -0.86 6.35 -13.81
N CYS A 66 -0.63 5.60 -14.89
CA CYS A 66 0.10 6.10 -16.05
C CYS A 66 -0.80 6.75 -17.12
N LYS A 67 -2.06 6.32 -17.24
CA LYS A 67 -2.98 6.84 -18.27
C LYS A 67 -4.01 7.79 -17.70
N HIS A 68 -4.53 7.48 -16.51
CA HIS A 68 -5.54 8.31 -15.86
C HIS A 68 -4.94 9.39 -14.95
N GLY A 69 -3.62 9.38 -14.74
CA GLY A 69 -2.89 10.45 -14.08
C GLY A 69 -3.27 10.61 -12.61
N ILE A 70 -3.57 9.52 -11.90
CA ILE A 70 -3.97 9.54 -10.48
C ILE A 70 -2.92 10.28 -9.62
N PHE A 71 -1.63 10.13 -9.96
CA PHE A 71 -0.52 10.80 -9.29
C PHE A 71 0.08 11.96 -10.13
N GLY A 72 -0.64 12.44 -11.13
CA GLY A 72 -0.13 13.35 -12.16
C GLY A 72 0.61 12.62 -13.30
N THR A 73 1.47 13.34 -14.01
CA THR A 73 2.16 12.82 -15.19
C THR A 73 3.39 11.99 -14.80
N VAL A 74 3.38 10.71 -15.18
CA VAL A 74 4.52 9.80 -14.97
C VAL A 74 5.46 9.85 -16.17
N LEU A 75 6.72 10.26 -15.93
CA LEU A 75 7.79 10.21 -16.93
C LEU A 75 8.32 8.78 -17.13
N THR A 76 8.49 8.06 -16.03
CA THR A 76 8.92 6.66 -16.03
C THR A 76 8.48 5.94 -14.77
N TYR A 77 8.33 4.62 -14.87
CA TYR A 77 8.14 3.75 -13.72
C TYR A 77 8.97 2.48 -13.86
N ILE A 78 9.36 1.89 -12.73
CA ILE A 78 10.05 0.61 -12.63
C ILE A 78 9.28 -0.20 -11.60
N TYR A 79 9.03 -1.48 -11.86
CA TYR A 79 8.50 -2.36 -10.83
C TYR A 79 9.13 -3.73 -10.84
N VAL A 80 9.14 -4.36 -9.67
CA VAL A 80 9.56 -5.74 -9.47
C VAL A 80 8.44 -6.47 -8.75
N ILE A 81 8.18 -7.71 -9.16
CA ILE A 81 7.26 -8.60 -8.47
C ILE A 81 8.08 -9.61 -7.69
N GLU A 82 7.82 -9.71 -6.40
CA GLU A 82 8.41 -10.68 -5.49
C GLU A 82 7.32 -11.52 -4.86
N PHE A 83 7.66 -12.74 -4.46
CA PHE A 83 6.74 -13.60 -3.72
C PHE A 83 7.03 -13.44 -2.23
N GLN A 84 6.09 -12.85 -1.50
CA GLN A 84 6.19 -12.70 -0.05
C GLN A 84 5.91 -14.03 0.64
N LYS A 85 6.07 -14.06 1.97
CA LYS A 85 5.79 -15.26 2.79
C LYS A 85 4.37 -15.77 2.48
N ARG A 86 4.25 -17.08 2.24
CA ARG A 86 3.06 -17.80 1.73
C ARG A 86 2.85 -17.72 0.21
N ASP A 87 3.89 -17.41 -0.55
CA ASP A 87 3.91 -17.44 -2.02
C ASP A 87 2.87 -16.52 -2.67
N LEU A 88 2.50 -15.43 -1.99
CA LEU A 88 1.63 -14.42 -2.54
C LEU A 88 2.47 -13.36 -3.28
N PRO A 89 2.08 -12.98 -4.51
CA PRO A 89 2.81 -11.97 -5.26
C PRO A 89 2.63 -10.59 -4.63
N HIS A 90 3.70 -9.82 -4.68
CA HIS A 90 3.81 -8.46 -4.17
C HIS A 90 4.64 -7.63 -5.15
N ALA A 91 4.14 -6.47 -5.55
CA ALA A 91 4.86 -5.58 -6.45
C ALA A 91 5.42 -4.38 -5.68
N HIS A 92 6.70 -4.11 -5.89
CA HIS A 92 7.36 -2.86 -5.53
C HIS A 92 7.44 -1.98 -6.78
N ILE A 93 6.87 -0.79 -6.73
CA ILE A 93 6.75 0.12 -7.88
C ILE A 93 7.39 1.46 -7.52
N LEU A 94 8.31 1.92 -8.36
CA LEU A 94 8.95 3.23 -8.29
C LEU A 94 8.43 4.10 -9.43
N LEU A 95 7.98 5.31 -9.12
CA LEU A 95 7.50 6.28 -10.11
C LEU A 95 8.41 7.50 -10.14
N THR A 96 8.66 8.03 -11.32
CA THR A 96 9.27 9.35 -11.53
C THR A 96 8.27 10.25 -12.25
N LEU A 97 7.86 11.32 -11.58
CA LEU A 97 6.88 12.28 -12.03
C LEU A 97 7.54 13.45 -12.80
N ASP A 98 6.77 14.14 -13.63
CA ASP A 98 7.22 15.37 -14.29
C ASP A 98 7.39 16.54 -13.31
N SER A 99 7.88 17.69 -13.79
CA SER A 99 8.16 18.84 -12.91
C SER A 99 6.91 19.40 -12.24
N GLU A 100 5.77 19.38 -12.93
CA GLU A 100 4.52 19.96 -12.45
C GLU A 100 3.83 19.05 -11.43
N SER A 101 4.05 17.74 -11.53
CA SER A 101 3.47 16.73 -10.64
C SER A 101 4.35 16.39 -9.42
N LYS A 102 5.51 17.04 -9.26
CA LYS A 102 6.39 16.77 -8.10
C LYS A 102 5.71 17.19 -6.79
N ILE A 103 5.85 16.32 -5.80
CA ILE A 103 5.45 16.57 -4.41
C ILE A 103 6.52 17.47 -3.76
N ARG A 104 6.16 18.70 -3.37
CA ARG A 104 7.11 19.66 -2.78
C ARG A 104 6.65 20.22 -1.44
N THR A 105 5.38 20.05 -1.12
CA THR A 105 4.72 20.64 0.05
C THR A 105 3.88 19.60 0.76
N LYS A 106 3.52 19.88 2.02
CA LYS A 106 2.57 19.07 2.79
C LYS A 106 1.20 18.97 2.09
N ASP A 107 0.72 20.09 1.55
CA ASP A 107 -0.53 20.12 0.79
C ASP A 107 -0.48 19.20 -0.44
N ASP A 108 0.70 19.04 -1.07
CA ASP A 108 0.84 18.08 -2.17
C ASP A 108 0.77 16.65 -1.67
N ILE A 109 1.35 16.36 -0.51
CA ILE A 109 1.28 15.04 0.12
C ILE A 109 -0.18 14.67 0.42
N ASP A 110 -0.94 15.59 1.02
CA ASP A 110 -2.32 15.36 1.43
C ASP A 110 -3.27 15.13 0.21
N LYS A 111 -2.88 15.59 -0.99
CA LYS A 111 -3.61 15.27 -2.24
C LYS A 111 -3.45 13.80 -2.66
N PHE A 112 -2.35 13.15 -2.27
CA PHE A 112 -2.02 11.79 -2.71
C PHE A 112 -2.23 10.74 -1.62
N VAL A 113 -2.16 11.14 -0.35
CA VAL A 113 -2.17 10.23 0.79
C VAL A 113 -3.05 10.81 1.89
N SER A 114 -3.93 9.98 2.44
CA SER A 114 -4.72 10.30 3.62
C SER A 114 -4.73 9.10 4.57
N ALA A 115 -4.74 9.39 5.88
CA ALA A 115 -4.94 8.41 6.93
C ALA A 115 -6.24 8.66 7.72
N GLU A 116 -7.09 9.54 7.19
CA GLU A 116 -8.45 9.70 7.69
C GLU A 116 -9.30 8.48 7.31
N LEU A 117 -10.27 8.14 8.18
CA LEU A 117 -11.28 7.18 7.81
C LEU A 117 -12.26 7.82 6.82
N PRO A 118 -12.57 7.15 5.69
CA PRO A 118 -13.58 7.62 4.76
C PRO A 118 -14.93 7.79 5.46
N ASP A 119 -15.72 8.81 5.12
CA ASP A 119 -17.05 8.96 5.71
C ASP A 119 -18.01 7.87 5.18
N PRO A 120 -18.58 7.01 6.03
CA PRO A 120 -19.49 5.95 5.60
C PRO A 120 -20.79 6.48 4.98
N CYS A 121 -21.15 7.75 5.18
CA CYS A 121 -22.32 8.37 4.56
C CYS A 121 -22.06 8.76 3.10
N THR A 122 -20.81 9.06 2.74
CA THR A 122 -20.43 9.47 1.39
C THR A 122 -19.84 8.31 0.59
N ASP A 123 -18.99 7.48 1.20
CA ASP A 123 -18.40 6.30 0.58
C ASP A 123 -18.28 5.13 1.56
N LEU A 124 -19.41 4.45 1.75
CA LEU A 124 -19.48 3.24 2.56
C LEU A 124 -18.52 2.14 2.10
N ARG A 125 -18.27 2.03 0.78
CA ARG A 125 -17.42 0.97 0.22
C ARG A 125 -15.97 1.20 0.59
N LEU A 126 -15.46 2.42 0.40
CA LEU A 126 -14.09 2.77 0.77
C LEU A 126 -13.90 2.65 2.28
N PHE A 127 -14.87 3.13 3.08
CA PHE A 127 -14.84 2.98 4.53
C PHE A 127 -14.70 1.51 4.96
N GLN A 128 -15.50 0.61 4.40
CA GLN A 128 -15.42 -0.83 4.69
C GLN A 128 -14.07 -1.44 4.31
N ILE A 129 -13.47 -1.01 3.20
CA ILE A 129 -12.16 -1.51 2.76
C ILE A 129 -11.06 -1.00 3.70
N VAL A 130 -11.03 0.30 4.00
CA VAL A 130 -10.01 0.92 4.86
C VAL A 130 -10.09 0.35 6.28
N THR A 131 -11.29 0.28 6.86
CA THR A 131 -11.47 -0.27 8.22
C THR A 131 -11.08 -1.74 8.34
N LYS A 132 -11.31 -2.53 7.29
CA LYS A 132 -10.95 -3.95 7.27
C LYS A 132 -9.45 -4.19 7.06
N CYS A 133 -8.79 -3.38 6.24
CA CYS A 133 -7.45 -3.68 5.73
C CYS A 133 -6.34 -2.80 6.30
N MET A 134 -6.66 -1.58 6.73
CA MET A 134 -5.67 -0.54 7.05
C MET A 134 -5.70 -0.12 8.53
N VAL A 135 -6.63 -0.63 9.33
CA VAL A 135 -6.71 -0.35 10.77
C VAL A 135 -5.85 -1.35 11.54
N HIS A 136 -5.04 -0.82 12.46
CA HIS A 136 -4.28 -1.67 13.38
C HIS A 136 -5.25 -2.41 14.32
N GLY A 137 -5.18 -3.74 14.32
CA GLY A 137 -5.99 -4.54 15.22
C GLY A 137 -5.66 -4.28 16.70
N PRO A 138 -6.53 -4.69 17.64
CA PRO A 138 -6.27 -4.54 19.07
C PRO A 138 -4.90 -5.13 19.45
N CYS A 139 -4.12 -4.44 20.27
CA CYS A 139 -2.85 -4.93 20.79
C CYS A 139 -2.60 -4.40 22.20
N GLY A 140 -1.40 -4.60 22.73
CA GLY A 140 -1.05 -4.16 24.08
C GLY A 140 -1.76 -5.01 25.13
N THR A 141 -2.33 -4.34 26.12
CA THR A 141 -3.11 -4.98 27.19
C THR A 141 -4.41 -5.59 26.68
N ILE A 142 -4.98 -5.07 25.58
CA ILE A 142 -6.24 -5.55 25.00
C ILE A 142 -6.03 -6.89 24.29
N ASN A 143 -4.88 -7.08 23.64
CA ASN A 143 -4.52 -8.35 23.02
C ASN A 143 -3.00 -8.55 23.01
N ILE A 144 -2.49 -9.24 24.02
CA ILE A 144 -1.07 -9.56 24.16
C ILE A 144 -0.57 -10.57 23.12
N ASN A 145 -1.48 -11.32 22.49
CA ASN A 145 -1.16 -12.33 21.48
C ASN A 145 -1.10 -11.75 20.06
N SER A 146 -1.33 -10.44 19.90
CA SER A 146 -1.25 -9.80 18.59
C SER A 146 0.15 -9.94 17.99
N PRO A 147 0.30 -10.19 16.67
CA PRO A 147 1.60 -10.41 16.03
C PRO A 147 2.60 -9.26 16.18
N CYS A 148 2.12 -8.05 16.48
CA CYS A 148 2.95 -6.88 16.73
C CYS A 148 3.57 -6.85 18.14
N MET A 149 3.10 -7.68 19.07
CA MET A 149 3.58 -7.70 20.46
C MET A 149 4.93 -8.39 20.56
N ARG A 150 5.93 -7.69 21.11
CA ARG A 150 7.23 -8.25 21.51
C ARG A 150 7.59 -7.72 22.88
N ASP A 151 8.05 -8.61 23.75
CA ASP A 151 8.47 -8.27 25.12
C ASP A 151 7.42 -7.44 25.91
N GLY A 152 6.13 -7.77 25.71
CA GLY A 152 5.02 -7.11 26.39
C GLY A 152 4.62 -5.74 25.82
N GLN A 153 5.26 -5.27 24.74
CA GLN A 153 4.95 -3.99 24.10
C GLN A 153 4.68 -4.16 22.60
N CYS A 154 3.88 -3.26 22.03
CA CYS A 154 3.69 -3.23 20.58
C CYS A 154 4.97 -2.72 19.92
N CYS A 155 5.65 -3.55 19.11
CA CYS A 155 6.89 -3.16 18.42
C CYS A 155 6.68 -2.11 17.31
N LYS A 156 5.43 -1.70 17.08
CA LYS A 156 5.02 -0.64 16.16
C LYS A 156 4.51 0.61 16.89
N SER A 157 4.59 0.61 18.23
CA SER A 157 4.25 1.75 19.10
C SER A 157 2.80 2.23 18.98
N PHE A 158 1.85 1.31 18.72
CA PHE A 158 0.42 1.62 18.74
C PHE A 158 -0.16 1.59 20.17
N PRO A 159 -1.20 2.42 20.45
CA PRO A 159 -1.72 3.47 19.58
C PRO A 159 -0.74 4.65 19.50
N LYS A 160 -0.61 5.28 18.33
CA LYS A 160 0.20 6.49 18.21
C LYS A 160 -0.58 7.71 18.69
N GLN A 161 0.16 8.76 19.03
CA GLN A 161 -0.44 10.04 19.36
C GLN A 161 -1.00 10.70 18.09
N PHE A 162 -2.19 11.28 18.22
CA PHE A 162 -2.80 12.10 17.17
C PHE A 162 -1.89 13.25 16.74
N LYS A 163 -1.96 13.57 15.45
CA LYS A 163 -1.31 14.73 14.83
C LYS A 163 -2.33 15.42 13.96
N ASP A 164 -2.50 16.72 14.16
CA ASP A 164 -3.44 17.54 13.37
C ASP A 164 -2.93 17.80 11.94
N ASP A 165 -1.62 17.82 11.75
CA ASP A 165 -0.97 18.14 10.48
C ASP A 165 -0.01 17.04 10.04
N THR A 166 0.16 16.89 8.72
CA THR A 166 1.19 16.02 8.13
C THR A 166 2.59 16.50 8.56
N GLU A 167 3.41 15.59 9.07
CA GLU A 167 4.79 15.86 9.49
C GLU A 167 5.80 15.13 8.58
N GLU A 168 6.73 15.88 8.00
CA GLU A 168 7.87 15.30 7.29
C GLU A 168 8.85 14.72 8.32
N ASN A 169 9.17 13.43 8.18
CA ASN A 169 10.22 12.82 8.98
C ASN A 169 11.59 13.07 8.31
N VAL A 170 12.63 13.24 9.12
CA VAL A 170 14.03 13.46 8.69
C VAL A 170 14.61 12.26 7.88
N ASN A 171 13.88 11.14 7.79
CA ASN A 171 14.26 9.90 7.13
C ASN A 171 13.37 9.51 5.92
N ASP A 172 12.74 10.48 5.23
CA ASP A 172 11.94 10.26 4.01
C ASP A 172 10.77 9.24 4.16
N THR A 173 10.30 9.03 5.40
CA THR A 173 9.12 8.19 5.68
C THR A 173 8.00 9.05 6.22
N LEU A 174 6.87 9.09 5.51
CA LEU A 174 5.75 9.93 5.88
C LEU A 174 4.98 9.37 7.09
N PHE A 175 4.76 10.18 8.11
CA PHE A 175 3.75 9.92 9.15
C PHE A 175 2.52 10.74 8.79
N ILE A 176 1.42 10.06 8.50
CA ILE A 176 0.14 10.70 8.19
C ILE A 176 -0.64 10.80 9.51
N ALA A 177 -1.37 11.91 9.69
CA ALA A 177 -2.25 12.17 10.82
C ALA A 177 -3.12 10.94 11.19
N GLU A 178 -2.94 10.40 12.40
CA GLU A 178 -3.69 9.22 12.89
C GLU A 178 -4.64 9.63 14.02
N GLU A 179 -5.97 9.69 13.80
CA GLU A 179 -6.89 9.68 14.94
C GLU A 179 -6.65 8.41 15.79
N PRO A 180 -6.57 8.52 17.13
CA PRO A 180 -6.28 7.39 17.99
C PRO A 180 -7.52 6.50 18.05
N LEU A 181 -7.60 5.53 17.14
CA LEU A 181 -8.66 4.53 17.10
C LEU A 181 -8.43 3.48 18.18
N ASN A 182 -8.66 3.86 19.44
CA ASN A 182 -9.15 2.92 20.44
C ASN A 182 -10.59 2.54 20.05
N LEU A 183 -10.74 1.50 19.22
CA LEU A 183 -12.03 0.84 19.06
C LEU A 183 -12.31 0.01 20.32
N SER A 184 -12.67 0.71 21.41
CA SER A 184 -13.45 0.14 22.50
C SER A 184 -14.88 0.65 22.38
N LYS A 185 -15.74 -0.19 21.82
CA LYS A 185 -17.14 -0.29 22.24
C LYS A 185 -17.43 -1.76 22.52
#